data_AF-A0AAD5CZF9-F1
#
_entry.id   AF-A0AAD5CZF9-F1
#
_cell.length_a   1.000
_cell.length_b   1.000
_cell.length_c   1.000
_cell.angle_alpha   90.00
_cell.angle_beta   90.00
_cell.angle_gamma   90.00
#
_symmetry.space_group_name_H-M   'P 1'
#
loop_
_entity.id
_entity.type
_entity.pdbx_description
1 polymer ?
#
loop_
_entity_poly.entity_id
_entity_poly.type
_entity_poly.pdbx_seq_one_letter_code
_entity_poly.pdbx_strand_id
1 'polypeptide(L)'
;MGESKPNNNNHNYYYYKKVKRNKQQRHCCHRLLLSKRRRRRIPLMSVCIVILFAFGLISLFIGHVALNLEWYSQKLVKHRFWYSKMGRFSRGPIDIWKSKLSNFYYGCSERGPHYAPPIHEPLSNGYLLIAASGGLNQQRIGITDAVVVARILNATLVVPELDHHSFWKDDSDFANIFDVDWFISFLAKDIPVVKRVPDKYMRALEKLPYTKLVPRKSEPQYYLDEVLPTLLRRHVVQLTKFDYRLANDLDEELQRLRCRVNYHALRFTKPLQELGHKLVMKMRNMANRYIAVHLRF
;
A
#
# COMPACT_ATOMS: atom_id res chain seq x y z
N MET A 1 -10.36 83.25 -25.19
CA MET A 1 -10.02 84.52 -24.51
C MET A 1 -8.63 84.37 -23.90
N GLY A 2 -7.71 85.30 -24.19
CA GLY A 2 -6.44 85.47 -23.44
C GLY A 2 -6.72 85.92 -22.00
N GLU A 3 -5.76 86.13 -21.10
CA GLU A 3 -4.30 86.28 -21.08
C GLU A 3 -3.80 85.65 -19.75
N SER A 4 -2.54 85.26 -19.53
CA SER A 4 -1.41 86.16 -19.28
C SER A 4 -0.12 85.39 -18.93
N LYS A 5 1.01 86.05 -19.23
CA LYS A 5 2.47 85.79 -19.12
C LYS A 5 3.03 85.62 -17.66
N PRO A 6 4.37 85.55 -17.42
CA PRO A 6 5.53 85.08 -18.24
C PRO A 6 6.54 84.18 -17.45
N ASN A 7 7.55 83.58 -18.11
CA ASN A 7 8.99 83.96 -18.08
C ASN A 7 10.01 82.82 -18.44
N ASN A 8 11.09 83.24 -19.11
CA ASN A 8 12.52 82.82 -19.11
C ASN A 8 13.10 81.53 -19.81
N ASN A 9 13.85 81.78 -20.91
CA ASN A 9 15.25 81.43 -21.34
C ASN A 9 16.04 80.29 -20.61
N ASN A 10 16.95 79.50 -21.21
CA ASN A 10 17.92 79.69 -22.32
C ASN A 10 18.54 78.33 -22.76
N HIS A 11 18.80 78.11 -24.06
CA HIS A 11 19.53 76.95 -24.65
C HIS A 11 20.04 77.35 -26.06
N ASN A 12 21.30 77.16 -26.46
CA ASN A 12 21.91 76.04 -27.21
C ASN A 12 23.06 76.68 -28.08
N TYR A 13 24.09 76.04 -28.66
CA TYR A 13 24.12 75.01 -29.74
C TYR A 13 25.59 74.84 -30.25
N TYR A 14 25.81 73.82 -31.12
CA TYR A 14 26.90 73.58 -32.12
C TYR A 14 28.03 72.58 -31.74
N TYR A 15 28.49 71.56 -32.51
CA TYR A 15 28.19 70.94 -33.83
C TYR A 15 28.99 69.60 -34.04
N TYR A 16 28.40 68.56 -34.69
CA TYR A 16 28.91 67.51 -35.65
C TYR A 16 30.32 66.82 -35.52
N LYS A 17 30.70 65.66 -36.11
CA LYS A 17 30.20 64.38 -36.71
C LYS A 17 31.38 63.76 -37.53
N LYS A 18 31.59 62.42 -37.54
CA LYS A 18 32.33 61.58 -38.57
C LYS A 18 33.87 61.76 -38.65
N VAL A 19 34.76 60.75 -38.73
CA VAL A 19 35.07 59.80 -39.83
C VAL A 19 36.14 58.76 -39.37
N LYS A 20 36.06 57.51 -39.87
CA LYS A 20 37.05 56.40 -39.76
C LYS A 20 38.42 56.72 -40.42
N ARG A 21 39.56 56.40 -39.77
CA ARG A 21 40.70 55.61 -40.34
C ARG A 21 41.93 55.49 -39.41
N ASN A 22 42.42 54.26 -39.30
CA ASN A 22 43.82 53.80 -39.20
C ASN A 22 44.79 54.38 -38.13
N LYS A 23 45.31 53.52 -37.24
CA LYS A 23 46.67 52.94 -37.35
C LYS A 23 46.99 51.99 -36.20
N GLN A 24 47.87 51.06 -36.52
CA GLN A 24 48.19 49.83 -35.83
C GLN A 24 49.64 49.92 -35.29
N GLN A 25 49.81 49.61 -34.00
CA GLN A 25 50.86 48.71 -33.46
C GLN A 25 52.33 49.18 -33.26
N ARG A 26 52.85 48.80 -32.06
CA ARG A 26 54.24 48.64 -31.57
C ARG A 26 55.00 49.88 -31.06
N HIS A 27 55.43 49.86 -29.79
CA HIS A 27 56.82 49.53 -29.39
C HIS A 27 57.04 49.54 -27.85
N CYS A 28 57.71 48.49 -27.36
CA CYS A 28 58.61 48.29 -26.18
C CYS A 28 58.38 49.05 -24.85
N CYS A 29 58.08 48.35 -23.74
CA CYS A 29 58.98 47.65 -22.79
C CYS A 29 59.67 48.55 -21.74
N HIS A 30 59.30 48.40 -20.45
CA HIS A 30 60.24 48.41 -19.32
C HIS A 30 59.66 47.70 -18.08
N ARG A 31 60.56 47.13 -17.28
CA ARG A 31 60.41 46.16 -16.18
C ARG A 31 59.82 46.71 -14.86
N LEU A 32 59.05 45.82 -14.19
CA LEU A 32 58.97 45.47 -12.75
C LEU A 32 58.84 46.55 -11.66
N LEU A 33 57.78 46.45 -10.83
CA LEU A 33 57.86 46.04 -9.41
C LEU A 33 56.46 45.94 -8.72
N LEU A 34 56.15 44.72 -8.26
CA LEU A 34 55.40 44.29 -7.07
C LEU A 34 54.23 45.14 -6.48
N SER A 35 53.02 44.55 -6.50
CA SER A 35 52.00 44.72 -5.47
C SER A 35 51.44 43.34 -5.06
N LYS A 36 51.70 42.93 -3.82
CA LYS A 36 51.22 41.69 -3.19
C LYS A 36 49.72 41.80 -2.88
N ARG A 37 48.85 41.07 -3.59
CA ARG A 37 47.49 40.74 -3.14
C ARG A 37 47.45 39.34 -2.52
N ARG A 38 47.13 39.32 -1.22
CA ARG A 38 46.97 38.14 -0.35
C ARG A 38 45.85 37.23 -0.87
N ARG A 39 46.18 36.08 -1.49
CA ARG A 39 45.20 34.99 -1.74
C ARG A 39 44.94 34.26 -0.42
N ARG A 40 43.72 34.35 0.12
CA ARG A 40 43.25 33.44 1.19
C ARG A 40 43.27 32.01 0.64
N ARG A 41 44.17 31.16 1.14
CA ARG A 41 44.15 29.72 0.88
C ARG A 41 43.01 29.12 1.69
N ILE A 42 42.00 28.56 1.03
CA ILE A 42 40.95 27.77 1.68
C ILE A 42 41.63 26.53 2.28
N PRO A 43 41.41 26.18 3.56
CA PRO A 43 42.00 24.98 4.14
C PRO A 43 41.47 23.75 3.38
N LEU A 44 42.38 22.87 2.95
CA LEU A 44 42.06 21.64 2.20
C LEU A 44 40.95 20.81 2.88
N MET A 45 40.93 20.81 4.22
CA MET A 45 39.89 20.15 5.03
C MET A 45 38.47 20.67 4.78
N SER A 46 38.33 21.98 4.56
CA SER A 46 37.02 22.61 4.29
C SER A 46 36.49 22.20 2.92
N VAL A 47 37.39 22.03 1.95
CA VAL A 47 37.05 21.55 0.61
C VAL A 47 36.62 20.08 0.66
N CYS A 48 37.33 19.25 1.43
CA CYS A 48 36.98 17.84 1.62
C CYS A 48 35.60 17.68 2.28
N ILE A 49 35.26 18.48 3.29
CA ILE A 49 33.95 18.42 3.96
C ILE A 49 32.82 18.80 2.99
N VAL A 50 33.00 19.86 2.20
CA VAL A 50 32.00 20.27 1.21
C VAL A 50 31.83 19.21 0.12
N ILE A 51 32.92 18.58 -0.32
CA ILE A 51 32.87 17.48 -1.29
C ILE A 51 32.12 16.28 -0.71
N LEU A 52 32.44 15.85 0.52
CA LEU A 52 31.75 14.73 1.18
C LEU A 52 30.27 15.02 1.42
N PHE A 53 29.92 16.25 1.79
CA PHE A 53 28.53 16.66 1.96
C PHE A 53 27.78 16.67 0.62
N ALA A 54 28.42 17.14 -0.45
CA ALA A 54 27.86 17.08 -1.81
C ALA A 54 27.66 15.63 -2.28
N PHE A 55 28.63 14.75 -2.05
CA PHE A 55 28.50 13.31 -2.35
C PHE A 55 27.40 12.63 -1.52
N GLY A 56 27.24 13.01 -0.25
CA GLY A 56 26.16 12.53 0.61
C GLY A 56 24.78 12.97 0.09
N LEU A 57 24.63 14.24 -0.30
CA LEU A 57 23.41 14.75 -0.90
C LEU A 57 23.11 14.11 -2.26
N ILE A 58 24.11 13.91 -3.11
CA ILE A 58 23.97 13.22 -4.39
C ILE A 58 23.57 11.75 -4.16
N SER A 59 24.13 11.07 -3.16
CA SER A 59 23.78 9.68 -2.82
C SER A 59 22.35 9.57 -2.27
N LEU A 60 21.93 10.52 -1.44
CA LEU A 60 20.54 10.63 -0.97
C LEU A 60 19.58 10.91 -2.12
N PHE A 61 19.94 11.81 -3.04
CA PHE A 61 19.13 12.11 -4.21
C PHE A 61 19.06 10.93 -5.18
N ILE A 62 20.18 10.27 -5.47
CA ILE A 62 20.22 9.09 -6.35
C ILE A 62 19.46 7.93 -5.71
N GLY A 63 19.60 7.69 -4.40
CA GLY A 63 18.84 6.66 -3.69
C GLY A 63 17.34 6.94 -3.71
N HIS A 64 16.93 8.18 -3.46
CA HIS A 64 15.52 8.55 -3.49
C HIS A 64 14.93 8.57 -4.90
N VAL A 65 15.72 8.98 -5.91
CA VAL A 65 15.35 8.94 -7.32
C VAL A 65 15.32 7.51 -7.83
N ALA A 66 16.23 6.62 -7.44
CA ALA A 66 16.25 5.20 -7.82
C ALA A 66 15.07 4.43 -7.22
N LEU A 67 14.78 4.61 -5.92
CA LEU A 67 13.58 4.05 -5.27
C LEU A 67 12.29 4.51 -5.96
N ASN A 68 12.22 5.79 -6.34
CA ASN A 68 11.08 6.32 -7.08
C ASN A 68 11.08 5.85 -8.54
N LEU A 69 12.22 5.74 -9.23
CA LEU A 69 12.30 5.26 -10.61
C LEU A 69 11.99 3.77 -10.74
N GLU A 70 12.33 2.95 -9.76
CA GLU A 70 12.05 1.52 -9.78
C GLU A 70 10.54 1.28 -9.55
N TRP A 71 9.95 2.00 -8.60
CA TRP A 71 8.50 2.01 -8.34
C TRP A 71 7.69 2.62 -9.49
N TYR A 72 8.14 3.75 -10.07
CA TYR A 72 7.49 4.37 -11.22
C TYR A 72 7.76 3.61 -12.53
N SER A 73 8.94 3.06 -12.77
CA SER A 73 9.24 2.35 -14.02
C SER A 73 8.52 1.01 -14.07
N GLN A 74 8.44 0.23 -12.99
CA GLN A 74 7.67 -1.01 -13.01
C GLN A 74 6.18 -0.75 -13.24
N LYS A 75 5.63 0.35 -12.68
CA LYS A 75 4.20 0.70 -12.84
C LYS A 75 3.90 1.38 -14.17
N LEU A 76 4.69 2.36 -14.61
CA LEU A 76 4.51 3.06 -15.89
C LEU A 76 4.94 2.21 -17.08
N VAL A 77 6.04 1.44 -17.02
CA VAL A 77 6.47 0.61 -18.14
C VAL A 77 5.51 -0.56 -18.34
N LYS A 78 5.08 -1.27 -17.27
CA LYS A 78 4.04 -2.30 -17.44
C LYS A 78 2.73 -1.70 -17.93
N HIS A 79 2.25 -0.60 -17.36
CA HIS A 79 0.94 -0.04 -17.69
C HIS A 79 0.91 0.68 -19.05
N ARG A 80 1.99 1.38 -19.45
CA ARG A 80 2.10 2.09 -20.74
C ARG A 80 2.43 1.13 -21.88
N PHE A 81 3.22 0.09 -21.64
CA PHE A 81 3.42 -0.98 -22.63
C PHE A 81 2.17 -1.84 -22.78
N TRP A 82 1.40 -2.08 -21.71
CA TRP A 82 0.06 -2.69 -21.81
C TRP A 82 -0.91 -1.83 -22.61
N TYR A 83 -1.03 -0.53 -22.28
CA TYR A 83 -1.96 0.37 -22.97
C TYR A 83 -1.58 0.63 -24.43
N SER A 84 -0.28 0.79 -24.75
CA SER A 84 0.14 1.00 -26.15
C SER A 84 0.02 -0.27 -26.99
N LYS A 85 0.20 -1.45 -26.38
CA LYS A 85 -0.06 -2.74 -27.03
C LYS A 85 -1.56 -3.01 -27.19
N MET A 86 -2.42 -2.54 -26.28
CA MET A 86 -3.88 -2.59 -26.43
C MET A 86 -4.40 -1.62 -27.50
N GLY A 87 -3.79 -0.44 -27.64
CA GLY A 87 -4.18 0.56 -28.65
C GLY A 87 -3.96 0.12 -30.11
N ARG A 88 -3.19 -0.95 -30.34
CA ARG A 88 -3.01 -1.56 -31.67
C ARG A 88 -3.91 -2.79 -31.91
N PHE A 89 -4.61 -3.30 -30.91
CA PHE A 89 -5.56 -4.40 -31.07
C PHE A 89 -7.01 -3.90 -31.01
N SER A 90 -7.57 -3.70 -32.20
CA SER A 90 -9.01 -3.78 -32.53
C SER A 90 -9.84 -2.49 -32.42
N ARG A 91 -10.10 -1.87 -33.59
CA ARG A 91 -11.33 -1.10 -33.88
C ARG A 91 -12.52 -2.05 -34.15
N GLY A 92 -12.58 -3.19 -33.46
CA GLY A 92 -13.67 -4.15 -33.56
C GLY A 92 -14.76 -3.88 -32.52
N PRO A 93 -16.00 -4.34 -32.73
CA PRO A 93 -17.04 -4.25 -31.71
C PRO A 93 -16.60 -4.96 -30.42
N ILE A 94 -16.80 -4.31 -29.27
CA ILE A 94 -16.49 -4.87 -27.95
C ILE A 94 -17.54 -5.94 -27.63
N ASP A 95 -17.15 -7.21 -27.69
CA ASP A 95 -17.97 -8.30 -27.14
C ASP A 95 -17.74 -8.40 -25.62
N ILE A 96 -18.64 -7.83 -24.84
CA ILE A 96 -18.54 -7.85 -23.37
C ILE A 96 -18.60 -9.25 -22.77
N TRP A 97 -19.03 -10.26 -23.55
CA TRP A 97 -19.13 -11.65 -23.12
C TRP A 97 -17.89 -12.47 -23.46
N LYS A 98 -16.94 -11.91 -24.22
CA LYS A 98 -15.70 -12.58 -24.61
C LYS A 98 -14.52 -11.62 -24.51
N SER A 99 -13.54 -11.96 -23.68
CA SER A 99 -12.27 -11.25 -23.62
C SER A 99 -11.12 -12.17 -23.96
N LYS A 100 -10.31 -11.81 -24.96
CA LYS A 100 -9.04 -12.51 -25.28
C LYS A 100 -8.08 -12.52 -24.09
N LEU A 101 -8.22 -11.54 -23.18
CA LEU A 101 -7.37 -11.44 -22.00
C LEU A 101 -7.79 -12.40 -20.88
N SER A 102 -9.02 -12.91 -20.89
CA SER A 102 -9.53 -13.80 -19.82
C SER A 102 -8.63 -15.04 -19.62
N ASN A 103 -8.02 -15.55 -20.69
CA ASN A 103 -7.10 -16.69 -20.66
C ASN A 103 -5.80 -16.44 -19.87
N PHE A 104 -5.45 -15.18 -19.57
CA PHE A 104 -4.26 -14.85 -18.78
C PHE A 104 -4.54 -14.73 -17.28
N TYR A 105 -5.80 -14.84 -16.86
CA TYR A 105 -6.19 -14.78 -15.46
C TYR A 105 -6.51 -16.19 -14.95
N TYR A 106 -6.00 -16.52 -13.78
CA TYR A 106 -6.25 -17.79 -13.08
C TYR A 106 -6.48 -17.52 -11.59
N GLY A 107 -7.08 -18.49 -10.90
CA GLY A 107 -7.36 -18.38 -9.48
C GLY A 107 -6.09 -18.40 -8.63
N CYS A 108 -6.03 -17.55 -7.60
CA CYS A 108 -4.92 -17.47 -6.65
C CYS A 108 -5.15 -18.30 -5.37
N SER A 109 -6.09 -19.25 -5.35
CA SER A 109 -6.49 -19.93 -4.11
C SER A 109 -5.76 -21.25 -3.81
N GLU A 110 -5.01 -21.79 -4.77
CA GLU A 110 -4.33 -23.08 -4.60
C GLU A 110 -3.11 -22.95 -3.67
N ARG A 111 -2.77 -24.04 -2.98
CA ARG A 111 -1.56 -24.10 -2.14
C ARG A 111 -0.35 -24.36 -3.03
N GLY A 112 0.78 -23.75 -2.72
CA GLY A 112 2.02 -24.06 -3.42
C GLY A 112 2.48 -25.49 -3.20
N PRO A 113 3.39 -25.99 -4.06
CA PRO A 113 3.91 -27.37 -3.97
C PRO A 113 4.63 -27.67 -2.65
N HIS A 114 5.17 -26.64 -1.99
CA HIS A 114 5.89 -26.74 -0.72
C HIS A 114 5.14 -26.05 0.44
N TYR A 115 3.80 -26.06 0.41
CA TYR A 115 3.01 -25.47 1.48
C TYR A 115 3.20 -26.23 2.79
N ALA A 116 3.86 -25.59 3.75
CA ALA A 116 4.13 -26.21 5.05
C ALA A 116 2.82 -26.57 5.77
N PRO A 117 2.74 -27.72 6.47
CA PRO A 117 1.56 -28.07 7.24
C PRO A 117 1.28 -27.04 8.36
N PRO A 118 0.04 -26.96 8.86
CA PRO A 118 -0.26 -26.16 10.04
C PRO A 118 0.34 -26.78 11.29
N ILE A 119 0.63 -25.94 12.28
CA ILE A 119 0.93 -26.42 13.62
C ILE A 119 -0.38 -26.85 14.27
N HIS A 120 -0.34 -27.97 14.99
CA HIS A 120 -1.48 -28.46 15.76
C HIS A 120 -1.77 -27.53 16.95
N GLU A 121 -3.04 -27.33 17.30
CA GLU A 121 -3.47 -26.45 18.39
C GLU A 121 -2.63 -26.60 19.69
N PRO A 122 -2.33 -27.81 20.20
CA PRO A 122 -1.58 -27.95 21.46
C PRO A 122 -0.15 -27.43 21.41
N LEU A 123 0.42 -27.29 20.21
CA LEU A 123 1.78 -26.81 19.94
C LEU A 123 1.80 -25.35 19.44
N SER A 124 0.64 -24.70 19.39
CA SER A 124 0.51 -23.33 18.91
C SER A 124 1.06 -22.31 19.92
N ASN A 125 1.54 -21.18 19.42
CA ASN A 125 2.09 -20.09 20.25
C ASN A 125 1.05 -19.41 21.16
N GLY A 126 -0.25 -19.63 20.92
CA GLY A 126 -1.35 -19.10 21.73
C GLY A 126 -2.64 -18.93 20.94
N TYR A 127 -3.64 -18.32 21.57
CA TYR A 127 -4.96 -18.01 21.01
C TYR A 127 -5.05 -16.55 20.60
N LEU A 128 -5.33 -16.33 19.32
CA LEU A 128 -5.51 -15.01 18.74
C LEU A 128 -7.01 -14.70 18.64
N LEU A 129 -7.47 -13.74 19.42
CA LEU A 129 -8.81 -13.17 19.35
C LEU A 129 -8.79 -11.97 18.39
N ILE A 130 -9.85 -11.80 17.60
CA ILE A 130 -9.94 -10.74 16.59
C ILE A 130 -11.30 -10.05 16.73
N ALA A 131 -11.27 -8.74 16.95
CA ALA A 131 -12.46 -7.90 16.81
C ALA A 131 -12.37 -7.15 15.47
N ALA A 132 -13.04 -7.68 14.46
CA ALA A 132 -13.04 -7.15 13.10
C ALA A 132 -13.95 -5.91 13.01
N SER A 133 -13.40 -4.79 12.52
CA SER A 133 -14.12 -3.50 12.48
C SER A 133 -14.35 -2.97 11.07
N GLY A 134 -15.16 -1.91 10.97
CA GLY A 134 -15.56 -1.31 9.69
C GLY A 134 -16.90 -1.84 9.20
N GLY A 135 -17.27 -1.51 7.96
CA GLY A 135 -18.43 -2.13 7.32
C GLY A 135 -18.18 -3.60 6.94
N LEU A 136 -19.22 -4.38 6.64
CA LEU A 136 -19.12 -5.83 6.42
C LEU A 136 -18.01 -6.26 5.44
N ASN A 137 -17.82 -5.54 4.32
CA ASN A 137 -16.74 -5.83 3.37
C ASN A 137 -15.33 -5.55 3.93
N GLN A 138 -15.20 -4.58 4.84
CA GLN A 138 -13.95 -4.28 5.53
C GLN A 138 -13.68 -5.31 6.61
N GLN A 139 -14.70 -5.71 7.37
CA GLN A 139 -14.62 -6.79 8.34
C GLN A 139 -14.21 -8.10 7.67
N ARG A 140 -14.79 -8.44 6.50
CA ARG A 140 -14.40 -9.59 5.68
C ARG A 140 -12.91 -9.58 5.33
N ILE A 141 -12.36 -8.41 4.99
CA ILE A 141 -10.91 -8.24 4.73
C ILE A 141 -10.11 -8.39 6.02
N GLY A 142 -10.57 -7.81 7.13
CA GLY A 142 -9.96 -7.98 8.46
C GLY A 142 -9.89 -9.45 8.89
N ILE A 143 -10.96 -10.21 8.71
CA ILE A 143 -11.00 -11.65 9.00
C ILE A 143 -10.03 -12.41 8.09
N THR A 144 -9.96 -12.05 6.81
CA THR A 144 -9.01 -12.64 5.87
C THR A 144 -7.58 -12.40 6.32
N ASP A 145 -7.25 -11.16 6.68
CA ASP A 145 -5.93 -10.79 7.21
C ASP A 145 -5.62 -11.51 8.52
N ALA A 146 -6.62 -11.70 9.38
CA ALA A 146 -6.45 -12.39 10.65
C ALA A 146 -6.03 -13.86 10.50
N VAL A 147 -6.58 -14.57 9.52
CA VAL A 147 -6.16 -15.94 9.21
C VAL A 147 -4.68 -15.97 8.80
N VAL A 148 -4.25 -14.99 8.00
CA VAL A 148 -2.85 -14.88 7.57
C VAL A 148 -1.93 -14.49 8.73
N VAL A 149 -2.37 -13.57 9.61
CA VAL A 149 -1.64 -13.22 10.82
C VAL A 149 -1.50 -14.41 11.75
N ALA A 150 -2.57 -15.19 11.96
CA ALA A 150 -2.49 -16.41 12.75
C ALA A 150 -1.49 -17.41 12.16
N ARG A 151 -1.41 -17.50 10.82
CA ARG A 151 -0.39 -18.29 10.12
C ARG A 151 1.02 -17.77 10.35
N ILE A 152 1.26 -16.46 10.25
CA ILE A 152 2.56 -15.82 10.51
C ILE A 152 3.02 -16.09 11.95
N LEU A 153 2.09 -15.98 12.90
CA LEU A 153 2.34 -16.13 14.33
C LEU A 153 2.35 -17.58 14.80
N ASN A 154 2.06 -18.56 13.94
CA ASN A 154 1.84 -19.95 14.35
C ASN A 154 0.82 -20.07 15.51
N ALA A 155 -0.21 -19.24 15.46
CA ALA A 155 -1.23 -19.08 16.48
C ALA A 155 -2.52 -19.84 16.11
N THR A 156 -3.30 -20.18 17.13
CA THR A 156 -4.65 -20.69 16.98
C THR A 156 -5.60 -19.52 16.87
N LEU A 157 -6.33 -19.44 15.77
CA LEU A 157 -7.33 -18.40 15.58
C LEU A 157 -8.61 -18.79 16.33
N VAL A 158 -9.14 -17.88 17.13
CA VAL A 158 -10.50 -18.00 17.64
C VAL A 158 -11.45 -17.39 16.59
N VAL A 159 -12.62 -18.01 16.38
CA VAL A 159 -13.64 -17.47 15.47
C VAL A 159 -13.82 -15.97 15.72
N PRO A 160 -13.63 -15.11 14.69
CA PRO A 160 -13.61 -13.66 14.89
C PRO A 160 -14.95 -13.09 15.37
N GLU A 161 -14.85 -12.03 16.17
CA GLU A 161 -15.99 -11.20 16.57
C GLU A 161 -16.16 -10.04 15.57
N LEU A 162 -17.41 -9.71 15.25
CA LEU A 162 -17.75 -8.60 14.38
C LEU A 162 -18.10 -7.36 15.22
N ASP A 163 -17.61 -6.20 14.81
CA ASP A 163 -17.93 -4.93 15.46
C ASP A 163 -19.26 -4.36 14.94
N HIS A 164 -20.23 -4.26 15.85
CA HIS A 164 -21.59 -3.77 15.60
C HIS A 164 -21.80 -2.29 15.97
N HIS A 165 -20.76 -1.62 16.47
CA HIS A 165 -20.91 -0.29 17.07
C HIS A 165 -20.25 0.81 16.23
N SER A 166 -19.20 0.49 15.49
CA SER A 166 -18.44 1.52 14.77
C SER A 166 -19.07 1.93 13.44
N PHE A 167 -19.55 0.98 12.63
CA PHE A 167 -19.98 1.27 11.25
C PHE A 167 -21.14 0.39 10.77
N TRP A 168 -21.13 -0.90 11.10
CA TRP A 168 -22.19 -1.83 10.76
C TRP A 168 -23.27 -1.78 11.84
N LYS A 169 -24.51 -1.44 11.48
CA LYS A 169 -25.63 -1.24 12.43
C LYS A 169 -26.53 -2.47 12.61
N ASP A 170 -26.14 -3.57 12.00
CA ASP A 170 -26.85 -4.85 12.12
C ASP A 170 -26.13 -5.68 13.18
N ASP A 171 -26.91 -6.39 13.99
CA ASP A 171 -26.48 -7.11 15.19
C ASP A 171 -26.10 -8.57 14.90
N SER A 172 -25.99 -8.95 13.62
CA SER A 172 -25.62 -10.30 13.21
C SER A 172 -24.17 -10.61 13.56
N ASP A 173 -23.97 -11.60 14.42
CA ASP A 173 -22.64 -12.13 14.70
C ASP A 173 -22.07 -12.94 13.54
N PHE A 174 -20.80 -13.33 13.65
CA PHE A 174 -20.10 -14.13 12.65
C PHE A 174 -20.91 -15.36 12.23
N ALA A 175 -21.52 -16.07 13.18
CA ALA A 175 -22.28 -17.30 12.94
C ALA A 175 -23.64 -17.07 12.24
N ASN A 176 -24.18 -15.84 12.29
CA ASN A 176 -25.40 -15.50 11.56
C ASN A 176 -25.10 -15.28 10.06
N ILE A 177 -23.92 -14.77 9.74
CA ILE A 177 -23.50 -14.41 8.37
C ILE A 177 -22.74 -15.54 7.70
N PHE A 178 -21.76 -16.13 8.39
CA PHE A 178 -20.85 -17.13 7.85
C PHE A 178 -21.02 -18.50 8.52
N ASP A 179 -20.82 -19.56 7.73
CA ASP A 179 -20.83 -20.94 8.19
C ASP A 179 -19.55 -21.25 9.00
N VAL A 180 -19.70 -21.31 10.32
CA VAL A 180 -18.59 -21.52 11.27
C VAL A 180 -17.91 -22.87 11.09
N ASP A 181 -18.70 -23.94 10.91
CA ASP A 181 -18.16 -25.30 10.82
C ASP A 181 -17.43 -25.49 9.49
N TRP A 182 -17.94 -24.89 8.41
CA TRP A 182 -17.22 -24.79 7.15
C TRP A 182 -15.92 -23.99 7.30
N PHE A 183 -15.96 -22.82 7.94
CA PHE A 183 -14.77 -21.99 8.15
C PHE A 183 -13.65 -22.76 8.88
N ILE A 184 -13.99 -23.47 9.96
CA ILE A 184 -13.04 -24.27 10.73
C ILE A 184 -12.50 -25.45 9.90
N SER A 185 -13.39 -26.26 9.31
CA SER A 185 -12.99 -27.46 8.59
C SER A 185 -12.21 -27.16 7.32
N PHE A 186 -12.56 -26.08 6.60
CA PHE A 186 -11.87 -25.65 5.40
C PHE A 186 -10.43 -25.17 5.69
N LEU A 187 -10.25 -24.45 6.80
CA LEU A 187 -8.95 -23.92 7.23
C LEU A 187 -8.08 -24.90 7.99
N ALA A 188 -8.56 -26.11 8.31
CA ALA A 188 -7.83 -27.10 9.09
C ALA A 188 -6.46 -27.49 8.50
N LYS A 189 -6.23 -27.28 7.19
CA LYS A 189 -4.95 -27.48 6.51
C LYS A 189 -4.07 -26.23 6.42
N ASP A 190 -4.57 -25.07 6.86
CA ASP A 190 -3.88 -23.78 6.81
C ASP A 190 -3.47 -23.31 8.22
N ILE A 191 -4.42 -23.30 9.16
CA ILE A 191 -4.23 -22.93 10.58
C ILE A 191 -5.22 -23.67 11.50
N PRO A 192 -4.91 -23.86 12.78
CA PRO A 192 -5.91 -24.29 13.76
C PRO A 192 -6.90 -23.16 14.06
N VAL A 193 -8.20 -23.48 14.03
CA VAL A 193 -9.29 -22.55 14.36
C VAL A 193 -10.21 -23.17 15.41
N VAL A 194 -10.55 -22.42 16.45
CA VAL A 194 -11.44 -22.86 17.53
C VAL A 194 -12.61 -21.89 17.72
N LYS A 195 -13.77 -22.40 18.16
CA LYS A 195 -14.96 -21.55 18.42
C LYS A 195 -14.77 -20.60 19.60
N ARG A 196 -14.04 -21.04 20.62
CA ARG A 196 -13.78 -20.29 21.85
C ARG A 196 -12.42 -20.68 22.43
N VAL A 197 -11.83 -19.78 23.21
CA VAL A 197 -10.61 -20.07 23.97
C VAL A 197 -10.91 -21.20 24.98
N PRO A 198 -10.06 -22.24 25.10
CA PRO A 198 -10.29 -23.30 26.07
C PRO A 198 -10.30 -22.79 27.51
N ASP A 199 -11.17 -23.38 28.34
CA ASP A 199 -11.45 -22.91 29.70
C ASP A 199 -10.21 -22.84 30.60
N LYS A 200 -9.21 -23.70 30.37
CA LYS A 200 -7.94 -23.69 31.11
C LYS A 200 -7.18 -22.37 30.96
N TYR A 201 -7.21 -21.75 29.77
CA TYR A 201 -6.58 -20.46 29.53
C TYR A 201 -7.45 -19.31 30.02
N MET A 202 -8.78 -19.42 29.87
CA MET A 202 -9.71 -18.42 30.38
C MET A 202 -9.69 -18.31 31.91
N ARG A 203 -9.56 -19.43 32.64
CA ARG A 203 -9.44 -19.42 34.10
C ARG A 203 -8.08 -18.90 34.59
N ALA A 204 -7.03 -19.09 33.80
CA ALA A 204 -5.70 -18.56 34.11
C ALA A 204 -5.58 -17.05 33.83
N LEU A 205 -6.48 -16.49 33.02
CA LEU A 205 -6.59 -15.06 32.82
C LEU A 205 -7.18 -14.40 34.07
N GLU A 206 -6.33 -13.88 34.95
CA GLU A 206 -6.74 -13.08 36.12
C GLU A 206 -7.52 -11.81 35.71
N LYS A 207 -7.38 -11.35 34.46
CA LYS A 207 -8.00 -10.16 33.87
C LYS A 207 -8.46 -10.44 32.45
N LEU A 208 -9.28 -9.54 31.88
CA LEU A 208 -9.66 -9.55 30.47
C LEU A 208 -8.47 -9.81 29.54
N PRO A 209 -8.67 -10.48 28.37
CA PRO A 209 -7.62 -10.72 27.40
C PRO A 209 -6.86 -9.42 27.06
N TYR A 210 -5.54 -9.52 26.91
CA TYR A 210 -4.75 -8.35 26.56
C TYR A 210 -5.11 -7.88 25.16
N THR A 211 -5.53 -6.63 25.04
CA THR A 211 -5.90 -6.00 23.77
C THR A 211 -4.72 -5.25 23.17
N LYS A 212 -4.44 -5.44 21.87
CA LYS A 212 -3.46 -4.64 21.11
C LYS A 212 -4.09 -3.99 19.88
N LEU A 213 -3.74 -2.73 19.66
CA LEU A 213 -4.09 -1.98 18.47
C LEU A 213 -2.90 -1.97 17.50
N VAL A 214 -2.93 -2.82 16.48
CA VAL A 214 -1.90 -2.87 15.43
C VAL A 214 -2.03 -1.67 14.46
N PRO A 215 -0.95 -1.01 14.02
CA PRO A 215 -1.03 0.00 12.96
C PRO A 215 -1.67 -0.56 11.68
N ARG A 216 -2.27 0.31 10.86
CA ARG A 216 -2.81 -0.12 9.57
C ARG A 216 -1.68 -0.53 8.64
N LYS A 217 -1.91 -1.56 7.82
CA LYS A 217 -0.97 -2.08 6.83
C LYS A 217 0.40 -2.48 7.43
N SER A 218 0.42 -3.01 8.65
CA SER A 218 1.65 -3.53 9.27
C SER A 218 2.20 -4.72 8.49
N GLU A 219 3.51 -4.76 8.29
CA GLU A 219 4.20 -5.87 7.63
C GLU A 219 4.23 -7.13 8.51
N PRO A 220 4.44 -8.33 7.93
CA PRO A 220 4.57 -9.57 8.71
C PRO A 220 5.57 -9.47 9.86
N GLN A 221 6.70 -8.79 9.65
CA GLN A 221 7.74 -8.62 10.66
C GLN A 221 7.23 -7.87 11.90
N TYR A 222 6.36 -6.87 11.74
CA TYR A 222 5.73 -6.20 12.87
C TYR A 222 4.99 -7.19 13.77
N TYR A 223 4.26 -8.17 13.20
CA TYR A 223 3.56 -9.15 14.01
C TYR A 223 4.53 -10.04 14.81
N LEU A 224 5.64 -10.44 14.18
CA LEU A 224 6.68 -11.23 14.83
C LEU A 224 7.39 -10.46 15.95
N ASP A 225 7.63 -9.16 15.77
CA ASP A 225 8.35 -8.35 16.76
C ASP A 225 7.44 -7.84 17.88
N GLU A 226 6.20 -7.47 17.56
CA GLU A 226 5.33 -6.72 18.45
C GLU A 226 4.17 -7.52 19.03
N VAL A 227 3.68 -8.52 18.30
CA VAL A 227 2.51 -9.32 18.70
C VAL A 227 2.96 -10.65 19.29
N LEU A 228 3.88 -11.36 18.63
CA LEU A 228 4.33 -12.68 19.04
C LEU A 228 4.90 -12.71 20.48
N PRO A 229 5.77 -11.79 20.93
CA PRO A 229 6.31 -11.86 22.29
C PRO A 229 5.23 -11.69 23.36
N THR A 230 4.20 -10.91 23.04
CA THR A 230 3.04 -10.73 23.93
C THR A 230 2.17 -11.98 23.94
N LEU A 231 1.95 -12.59 22.76
CA LEU A 231 1.18 -13.81 22.62
C LEU A 231 1.83 -14.97 23.39
N LEU A 232 3.15 -15.16 23.27
CA LEU A 232 3.88 -16.19 23.99
C LEU A 232 3.82 -16.00 25.52
N ARG A 233 3.86 -14.74 25.98
CA ARG A 233 3.83 -14.43 27.42
C ARG A 233 2.44 -14.59 28.04
N ARG A 234 1.39 -14.21 27.30
CA ARG A 234 0.02 -14.13 27.83
C ARG A 234 -0.88 -15.27 27.38
N HIS A 235 -0.45 -16.06 26.39
CA HIS A 235 -1.18 -17.10 25.68
C HIS A 235 -2.48 -16.67 24.97
N VAL A 236 -3.11 -15.56 25.35
CA VAL A 236 -4.33 -15.03 24.74
C VAL A 236 -4.15 -13.54 24.48
N VAL A 237 -4.29 -13.13 23.21
CA VAL A 237 -4.19 -11.72 22.79
C VAL A 237 -5.35 -11.40 21.86
N GLN A 238 -6.00 -10.26 22.10
CA GLN A 238 -7.04 -9.73 21.23
C GLN A 238 -6.53 -8.57 20.39
N LEU A 239 -6.62 -8.69 19.07
CA LEU A 239 -6.38 -7.57 18.17
C LEU A 239 -7.71 -6.84 17.92
N THR A 240 -7.77 -5.58 18.34
CA THR A 240 -9.00 -4.79 18.27
C THR A 240 -8.99 -3.83 17.09
N LYS A 241 -10.20 -3.45 16.65
CA LYS A 241 -10.42 -2.56 15.50
C LYS A 241 -9.70 -3.08 14.25
N PHE A 242 -9.75 -4.40 14.02
CA PHE A 242 -8.92 -5.08 13.05
C PHE A 242 -9.49 -4.93 11.63
N ASP A 243 -9.11 -3.83 10.95
CA ASP A 243 -9.43 -3.55 9.55
C ASP A 243 -8.16 -3.15 8.77
N TYR A 244 -7.85 -3.85 7.67
CA TYR A 244 -6.69 -3.56 6.80
C TYR A 244 -5.37 -3.39 7.56
N ARG A 245 -5.11 -4.28 8.54
CA ARG A 245 -3.96 -4.17 9.43
C ARG A 245 -2.77 -5.02 9.02
N LEU A 246 -2.91 -5.87 8.01
CA LEU A 246 -1.79 -6.56 7.40
C LEU A 246 -1.44 -5.88 6.07
N ALA A 247 -0.16 -5.67 5.81
CA ALA A 247 0.35 -5.03 4.60
C ALA A 247 -0.13 -5.77 3.34
N ASN A 248 -0.31 -5.05 2.23
CA ASN A 248 -0.72 -5.66 0.97
C ASN A 248 0.44 -6.40 0.29
N ASP A 249 1.68 -6.01 0.55
CA ASP A 249 2.85 -6.69 0.02
C ASP A 249 3.18 -7.87 0.95
N LEU A 250 2.97 -9.08 0.44
CA LEU A 250 3.20 -10.33 1.15
C LEU A 250 3.76 -11.34 0.17
N ASP A 251 4.51 -12.29 0.70
CA ASP A 251 4.97 -13.47 -0.03
C ASP A 251 3.81 -14.20 -0.72
N GLU A 252 4.12 -14.83 -1.85
CA GLU A 252 3.13 -15.45 -2.73
C GLU A 252 2.21 -16.46 -2.00
N GLU A 253 2.77 -17.28 -1.12
CA GLU A 253 1.97 -18.26 -0.37
C GLU A 253 0.99 -17.61 0.62
N LEU A 254 1.35 -16.46 1.21
CA LEU A 254 0.46 -15.72 2.10
C LEU A 254 -0.62 -14.98 1.29
N GLN A 255 -0.30 -14.48 0.10
CA GLN A 255 -1.32 -13.94 -0.82
C GLN A 255 -2.29 -15.03 -1.27
N ARG A 256 -1.78 -16.23 -1.58
CA ARG A 256 -2.63 -17.36 -1.93
C ARG A 256 -3.56 -17.77 -0.78
N LEU A 257 -3.06 -17.74 0.45
CA LEU A 257 -3.88 -17.94 1.65
C LEU A 257 -4.95 -16.84 1.79
N ARG A 258 -4.62 -15.55 1.61
CA ARG A 258 -5.64 -14.47 1.59
C ARG A 258 -6.73 -14.75 0.57
N CYS A 259 -6.35 -15.07 -0.66
CA CYS A 259 -7.29 -15.40 -1.74
C CYS A 259 -8.19 -16.57 -1.33
N ARG A 260 -7.59 -17.66 -0.85
CA ARG A 260 -8.30 -18.87 -0.46
C ARG A 260 -9.31 -18.62 0.66
N VAL A 261 -8.91 -17.86 1.69
CA VAL A 261 -9.80 -17.49 2.80
C VAL A 261 -10.96 -16.64 2.30
N ASN A 262 -10.65 -15.58 1.55
CA ASN A 262 -11.64 -14.61 1.11
C ASN A 262 -12.69 -15.22 0.17
N TYR A 263 -12.30 -16.11 -0.73
CA TYR A 263 -13.21 -16.68 -1.72
C TYR A 263 -13.90 -17.98 -1.27
N HIS A 264 -13.23 -18.78 -0.43
CA HIS A 264 -13.72 -20.13 -0.13
C HIS A 264 -14.01 -20.35 1.35
N ALA A 265 -13.19 -19.84 2.28
CA ALA A 265 -13.42 -20.08 3.71
C ALA A 265 -14.61 -19.27 4.26
N LEU A 266 -14.77 -18.01 3.81
CA LEU A 266 -15.86 -17.13 4.22
C LEU A 266 -17.14 -17.42 3.43
N ARG A 267 -17.67 -18.62 3.65
CA ARG A 267 -18.92 -19.10 3.07
C ARG A 267 -20.10 -18.56 3.87
N PHE A 268 -21.09 -17.98 3.20
CA PHE A 268 -22.33 -17.55 3.86
C PHE A 268 -23.11 -18.75 4.43
N THR A 269 -23.93 -18.48 5.46
CA THR A 269 -24.85 -19.47 6.03
C THR A 269 -25.82 -20.00 4.97
N LYS A 270 -26.29 -21.23 5.17
CA LYS A 270 -27.20 -21.92 4.23
C LYS A 270 -28.43 -21.08 3.81
N PRO A 271 -29.15 -20.39 4.72
CA PRO A 271 -30.29 -19.57 4.33
C PRO A 271 -29.93 -18.43 3.36
N LEU A 272 -28.79 -17.75 3.60
CA LEU A 272 -28.30 -16.68 2.73
C LEU A 272 -27.88 -17.22 1.36
N GLN A 273 -27.22 -18.38 1.32
CA GLN A 273 -26.86 -19.05 0.07
C GLN A 273 -28.09 -19.45 -0.74
N GLU A 274 -29.09 -20.05 -0.10
CA GLU A 274 -30.33 -20.46 -0.77
C GLU A 274 -31.09 -19.27 -1.35
N LEU A 275 -31.13 -18.16 -0.62
CA LEU A 275 -31.71 -16.91 -1.12
C LEU A 275 -30.96 -16.40 -2.36
N GLY A 276 -29.63 -16.33 -2.29
CA GLY A 276 -28.78 -15.92 -3.41
C GLY A 276 -28.94 -16.83 -4.63
N HIS A 277 -28.99 -18.15 -4.43
CA HIS A 277 -29.21 -19.13 -5.49
C HIS A 277 -30.60 -18.98 -6.13
N LYS A 278 -31.66 -18.79 -5.34
CA LYS A 278 -33.01 -18.54 -5.87
C LYS A 278 -33.04 -17.30 -6.74
N LEU A 279 -32.38 -16.22 -6.34
CA LEU A 279 -32.28 -14.99 -7.13
C LEU A 279 -31.54 -15.24 -8.46
N VAL A 280 -30.36 -15.86 -8.42
CA VAL A 280 -29.57 -16.16 -9.63
C VAL A 280 -30.33 -17.08 -10.59
N MET A 281 -31.02 -18.11 -10.06
CA MET A 281 -31.84 -19.01 -10.88
C MET A 281 -32.96 -18.28 -11.60
N LYS A 282 -33.68 -17.38 -10.91
CA LYS A 282 -34.71 -16.54 -11.54
C LYS A 282 -34.13 -15.69 -12.67
N MET A 283 -33.01 -15.00 -12.42
CA MET A 283 -32.37 -14.17 -13.44
C MET A 283 -31.95 -14.96 -14.69
N ARG A 284 -31.40 -16.17 -14.50
CA ARG A 284 -31.00 -17.07 -15.59
C ARG A 284 -32.19 -17.63 -16.37
N ASN A 285 -33.34 -17.83 -15.72
CA ASN A 285 -34.57 -18.26 -16.39
C ASN A 285 -35.21 -17.14 -17.23
N MET A 286 -34.94 -15.87 -16.89
CA MET A 286 -35.47 -14.71 -17.62
C MET A 286 -34.65 -14.39 -18.89
N ALA A 287 -33.33 -14.62 -18.85
CA ALA A 287 -32.46 -14.35 -19.99
C ALA A 287 -31.22 -15.26 -19.99
N ASN A 288 -30.74 -15.61 -21.19
CA ASN A 288 -29.52 -16.40 -21.38
C ASN A 288 -28.27 -15.74 -20.77
N ARG A 289 -28.26 -14.40 -20.66
CA ARG A 289 -27.16 -13.61 -20.07
C ARG A 289 -27.74 -12.40 -19.34
N TYR A 290 -27.15 -12.02 -18.22
CA TYR A 290 -27.52 -10.82 -17.47
C TYR A 290 -26.26 -10.11 -16.96
N ILE A 291 -26.38 -8.80 -16.71
CA ILE A 291 -25.34 -7.98 -16.12
C ILE A 291 -25.79 -7.60 -14.71
N ALA A 292 -24.93 -7.81 -13.72
CA ALA A 292 -25.14 -7.34 -12.36
C ALA A 292 -24.16 -6.20 -12.06
N VAL A 293 -24.68 -5.07 -11.59
CA VAL A 293 -23.88 -3.88 -11.27
C VAL A 293 -24.13 -3.50 -9.82
N HIS A 294 -23.06 -3.41 -9.01
CA HIS A 294 -23.12 -2.88 -7.66
C HIS A 294 -22.80 -1.39 -7.69
N LEU A 295 -23.82 -0.55 -7.53
CA LEU A 295 -23.68 0.90 -7.46
C LEU A 295 -23.59 1.30 -5.99
N ARG A 296 -22.44 1.86 -5.58
CA ARG A 296 -22.22 2.38 -4.24
C ARG A 296 -22.25 3.90 -4.28
N PHE A 297 -23.16 4.49 -3.50
CA PHE A 297 -23.33 5.93 -3.32
C PHE A 297 -22.86 6.35 -1.93
#